data_AF-A0A1Y3N679-F1
#
_entry.id   AF-A0A1Y3N679-F1
#
_cell.length_a   1.000
_cell.length_b   1.000
_cell.length_c   1.000
_cell.angle_alpha   90.00
_cell.angle_beta   90.00
_cell.angle_gamma   90.00
#
_symmetry.space_group_name_H-M   'P 1'
#
loop_
_entity.id
_entity.type
_entity.pdbx_description
1 polymer ?
#
loop_
_entity_poly.entity_id
_entity_poly.type
_entity_poly.pdbx_seq_one_letter_code
_entity_poly.pdbx_strand_id
1 'polypeptide(L)'
;STNGQCGNGNGKCPPGFCCSKHGWCGKTEDHCSVTKGCQFEFGICNGEKQSGEEPQEEVDQQTIGRCGKGYGKCPSGQCCSQNGFCGITDRHCLLTQGCQSEFGVCFRLKYTVDGSCGPEAGRCPAGQCCSKYGWCGSSSSYCDAGCQSAYGTC
;
A
#
# COMPACT_ATOMS: atom_id res chain seq x y z
N SER A 1 -13.25 -19.62 -22.25
CA SER A 1 -12.71 -20.63 -23.16
C SER A 1 -12.90 -22.01 -22.56
N THR A 2 -13.54 -22.93 -23.26
CA THR A 2 -13.72 -24.34 -22.81
C THR A 2 -12.74 -25.30 -23.47
N ASN A 3 -12.04 -24.86 -24.52
CA ASN A 3 -11.11 -25.67 -25.33
C ASN A 3 -9.67 -25.10 -25.38
N GLY A 4 -9.35 -24.10 -24.56
CA GLY A 4 -8.03 -23.47 -24.49
C GLY A 4 -7.79 -22.37 -25.54
N GLN A 5 -8.74 -22.10 -26.42
CA GLN A 5 -8.66 -21.01 -27.41
C GLN A 5 -9.22 -19.70 -26.87
N CYS A 6 -8.71 -18.58 -27.36
CA CYS A 6 -9.16 -17.25 -26.99
C CYS A 6 -9.08 -16.31 -28.18
N GLY A 7 -9.62 -15.11 -28.03
CA GLY A 7 -9.70 -14.14 -29.12
C GLY A 7 -11.10 -14.00 -29.69
N ASN A 8 -11.22 -13.19 -30.74
CA ASN A 8 -12.49 -12.94 -31.41
C ASN A 8 -13.17 -14.26 -31.81
N GLY A 9 -14.43 -14.45 -31.41
CA GLY A 9 -15.21 -15.68 -31.64
C GLY A 9 -14.90 -16.86 -30.69
N ASN A 10 -13.79 -16.84 -29.95
CA ASN A 10 -13.39 -17.92 -29.02
C ASN A 10 -13.48 -17.52 -27.54
N GLY A 11 -13.71 -16.24 -27.26
CA GLY A 11 -13.93 -15.70 -25.92
C GLY A 11 -12.65 -15.55 -25.11
N LYS A 12 -12.81 -15.32 -23.80
CA LYS A 12 -11.68 -15.03 -22.90
C LYS A 12 -11.05 -16.28 -22.32
N CYS A 13 -9.77 -16.19 -21.98
CA CYS A 13 -9.07 -17.18 -21.20
C CYS A 13 -9.61 -17.26 -19.76
N PRO A 14 -9.42 -18.40 -19.07
CA PRO A 14 -9.69 -18.51 -17.66
C PRO A 14 -8.90 -17.47 -16.84
N PRO A 15 -9.36 -17.10 -15.63
CA PRO A 15 -8.65 -16.17 -14.76
C PRO A 15 -7.18 -16.56 -14.56
N GLY A 16 -6.28 -15.59 -14.70
CA GLY A 16 -4.84 -15.81 -14.55
C GLY A 16 -4.14 -16.35 -15.81
N PHE A 17 -4.82 -16.47 -16.95
CA PHE A 17 -4.23 -16.87 -18.23
C PHE A 17 -4.24 -15.73 -19.25
N CYS A 18 -3.18 -15.71 -20.05
CA CYS A 18 -2.92 -14.75 -21.10
C CYS A 18 -3.45 -15.29 -22.43
N CYS A 19 -3.93 -14.41 -23.31
CA CYS A 19 -4.34 -14.80 -24.66
C CYS A 19 -3.24 -14.44 -25.65
N SER A 20 -2.54 -15.42 -26.22
CA SER A 20 -1.48 -15.15 -27.20
C SER A 20 -2.02 -14.52 -28.48
N LYS A 21 -1.16 -13.94 -29.32
CA LYS A 21 -1.53 -13.47 -30.67
C LYS A 21 -2.15 -14.55 -31.55
N HIS A 22 -1.90 -15.82 -31.23
CA HIS A 22 -2.38 -16.98 -31.97
C HIS A 22 -3.73 -17.50 -31.46
N GLY A 23 -4.34 -16.83 -30.48
CA GLY A 23 -5.65 -17.20 -29.96
C GLY A 23 -5.61 -18.42 -29.06
N TRP A 24 -4.55 -18.58 -28.27
CA TRP A 24 -4.41 -19.65 -27.29
C TRP A 24 -4.15 -19.12 -25.89
N CYS A 25 -4.73 -19.78 -24.90
CA CYS A 25 -4.55 -19.47 -23.50
C CYS A 25 -3.28 -20.09 -22.94
N GLY A 26 -2.43 -19.28 -22.30
CA GLY A 26 -1.22 -19.75 -21.65
C GLY A 26 -0.67 -18.77 -20.64
N LYS A 27 0.39 -19.15 -19.94
CA LYS A 27 1.06 -18.32 -18.92
C LYS A 27 2.53 -18.02 -19.25
N THR A 28 3.03 -18.54 -20.38
CA THR A 28 4.43 -18.30 -20.77
C THR A 28 4.59 -16.89 -21.30
N GLU A 29 5.82 -16.41 -21.33
CA GLU A 29 6.16 -15.10 -21.89
C GLU A 29 5.63 -14.92 -23.33
N ASP A 30 5.63 -15.96 -24.15
CA ASP A 30 5.09 -15.90 -25.51
C ASP A 30 3.57 -15.71 -25.57
N HIS A 31 2.87 -16.12 -24.52
CA HIS A 31 1.42 -15.92 -24.39
C HIS A 31 1.10 -14.58 -23.75
N CYS A 32 1.90 -14.17 -22.78
CA CYS A 32 1.62 -13.00 -21.97
C CYS A 32 2.24 -11.74 -22.52
N SER A 33 3.34 -11.82 -23.27
CA SER A 33 4.04 -10.61 -23.67
C SER A 33 3.22 -9.76 -24.64
N VAL A 34 2.98 -8.50 -24.26
CA VAL A 34 2.33 -7.51 -25.14
C VAL A 34 3.16 -7.30 -26.40
N THR A 35 4.48 -7.27 -26.26
CA THR A 35 5.40 -7.13 -27.40
C THR A 35 5.38 -8.37 -28.30
N LYS A 36 4.96 -9.53 -27.77
CA LYS A 36 4.73 -10.76 -28.55
C LYS A 36 3.27 -10.92 -29.02
N GLY A 37 2.44 -9.90 -28.80
CA GLY A 37 1.08 -9.79 -29.33
C GLY A 37 0.00 -10.41 -28.44
N CYS A 38 0.19 -10.43 -27.13
CA CYS A 38 -0.89 -10.83 -26.22
C CYS A 38 -2.14 -9.94 -26.38
N GLN A 39 -3.32 -10.55 -26.42
CA GLN A 39 -4.61 -9.92 -26.67
C GLN A 39 -5.31 -9.56 -25.36
N PHE A 40 -5.25 -8.28 -24.95
CA PHE A 40 -5.77 -7.79 -23.67
C PHE A 40 -7.27 -8.02 -23.44
N GLU A 41 -8.09 -7.96 -24.49
CA GLU A 41 -9.54 -8.18 -24.35
C GLU A 41 -9.89 -9.62 -23.95
N PHE A 42 -8.96 -10.55 -24.16
CA PHE A 42 -9.18 -11.99 -24.03
C PHE A 42 -8.27 -12.67 -23.00
N GLY A 43 -7.37 -11.95 -22.33
CA GLY A 43 -6.52 -12.47 -21.26
C GLY A 43 -5.64 -11.40 -20.60
N ILE A 44 -4.86 -11.80 -19.59
CA ILE A 44 -3.96 -10.88 -18.87
C ILE A 44 -2.59 -10.81 -19.55
N CYS A 45 -2.11 -9.64 -19.97
CA CYS A 45 -0.84 -9.50 -20.71
C CYS A 45 0.25 -8.79 -19.89
N ASN A 46 1.51 -9.19 -20.07
CA ASN A 46 2.72 -8.66 -19.43
C ASN A 46 3.51 -7.81 -20.46
N GLY A 47 3.57 -6.50 -20.33
CA GLY A 47 4.38 -5.68 -21.23
C GLY A 47 4.17 -4.19 -21.08
N GLU A 48 5.26 -3.55 -20.63
CA GLU A 48 5.60 -2.14 -20.42
C GLU A 48 4.52 -1.09 -20.14
N LYS A 49 4.67 -0.54 -18.93
CA LYS A 49 4.18 0.74 -18.46
C LYS A 49 4.32 1.83 -19.52
N GLN A 50 3.21 2.26 -20.08
CA GLN A 50 2.89 3.69 -20.06
C GLN A 50 1.77 3.90 -19.08
N SER A 51 2.03 4.68 -18.02
CA SER A 51 1.01 5.48 -17.37
C SER A 51 1.72 6.57 -16.59
N GLY A 52 1.74 7.77 -17.18
CA GLY A 52 1.45 8.94 -16.37
C GLY A 52 -0.04 8.90 -15.99
N GLU A 53 -0.32 9.47 -14.82
CA GLU A 53 -1.63 9.87 -14.26
C GLU A 53 -2.77 8.82 -14.17
N GLU A 54 -3.72 9.13 -13.27
CA GLU A 54 -4.91 8.36 -12.87
C GLU A 54 -5.56 7.48 -13.96
N PRO A 55 -6.15 6.34 -13.55
CA PRO A 55 -7.61 6.27 -13.66
C PRO A 55 -8.28 5.86 -12.35
N GLN A 56 -9.40 6.52 -12.12
CA GLN A 56 -10.42 6.25 -11.10
C GLN A 56 -10.77 4.76 -11.08
N GLU A 57 -10.46 4.07 -9.98
CA GLU A 57 -11.26 2.91 -9.59
C GLU A 57 -12.58 3.42 -9.01
N GLU A 58 -13.70 3.00 -9.59
CA GLU A 58 -15.01 3.06 -8.93
C GLU A 58 -15.02 2.06 -7.77
N VAL A 59 -14.30 2.39 -6.69
CA VAL A 59 -14.52 1.81 -5.37
C VAL A 59 -15.61 2.63 -4.70
N ASP A 60 -16.75 1.98 -4.48
CA ASP A 60 -17.97 2.44 -3.82
C ASP A 60 -17.77 3.69 -2.92
N GLN A 61 -18.12 4.83 -3.51
CA GLN A 61 -17.81 6.17 -3.06
C GLN A 61 -18.79 6.65 -1.98
N GLN A 62 -18.92 5.95 -0.86
CA GLN A 62 -19.72 6.50 0.24
C GLN A 62 -19.10 6.50 1.65
N THR A 63 -17.89 5.95 1.85
CA THR A 63 -17.16 6.13 3.14
C THR A 63 -15.63 6.14 2.97
N ILE A 64 -15.10 6.96 2.07
CA ILE A 64 -13.65 7.16 1.89
C ILE A 64 -13.04 7.75 3.16
N GLY A 65 -12.56 6.89 4.08
CA GLY A 65 -11.58 7.18 5.13
C GLY A 65 -11.60 8.59 5.72
N ARG A 66 -12.77 9.20 5.93
CA ARG A 66 -12.86 10.58 6.41
C ARG A 66 -12.60 10.55 7.91
N CYS A 67 -11.91 11.57 8.38
CA CYS A 67 -11.63 11.77 9.78
C CYS A 67 -11.67 13.26 10.09
N GLY A 68 -11.64 13.58 11.38
CA GLY A 68 -11.78 14.95 11.82
C GLY A 68 -13.12 15.21 12.46
N LYS A 69 -13.34 16.47 12.85
CA LYS A 69 -14.59 16.93 13.44
C LYS A 69 -15.78 16.57 12.53
N GLY A 70 -16.74 15.83 13.07
CA GLY A 70 -17.93 15.37 12.33
C GLY A 70 -17.77 14.06 11.55
N TYR A 71 -16.55 13.56 11.38
CA TYR A 71 -16.26 12.30 10.67
C TYR A 71 -15.67 11.22 11.59
N GLY A 72 -15.13 11.61 12.75
CA GLY A 72 -14.62 10.67 13.75
C GLY A 72 -13.14 10.35 13.57
N LYS A 73 -12.71 9.26 14.20
CA LYS A 73 -11.30 8.84 14.24
C LYS A 73 -11.00 7.83 13.14
N CYS A 74 -9.75 7.81 12.69
CA CYS A 74 -9.25 6.79 11.79
C CYS A 74 -9.15 5.42 12.46
N PRO A 75 -9.14 4.33 11.66
CA PRO A 75 -8.83 2.99 12.14
C PRO A 75 -7.50 2.94 12.90
N SER A 76 -7.36 1.97 13.81
CA SER A 76 -6.18 1.83 14.68
C SER A 76 -4.86 1.90 13.92
N GLY A 77 -3.95 2.76 14.37
CA GLY A 77 -2.63 2.95 13.77
C GLY A 77 -2.59 3.92 12.58
N GLN A 78 -3.73 4.37 12.07
CA GLN A 78 -3.79 5.37 11.00
C GLN A 78 -3.86 6.80 11.53
N CYS A 79 -3.40 7.72 10.69
CA CYS A 79 -3.28 9.12 10.96
C CYS A 79 -4.39 9.89 10.27
N CYS A 80 -4.90 10.95 10.90
CA CYS A 80 -5.85 11.85 10.26
C CYS A 80 -5.10 13.04 9.67
N SER A 81 -5.04 13.16 8.35
CA SER A 81 -4.38 14.29 7.68
C SER A 81 -5.07 15.62 7.97
N GLN A 82 -4.39 16.73 7.68
CA GLN A 82 -4.98 18.07 7.73
C GLN A 82 -6.26 18.20 6.90
N ASN A 83 -6.35 17.42 5.82
CA ASN A 83 -7.47 17.45 4.88
C ASN A 83 -8.65 16.56 5.33
N GLY A 84 -8.56 15.92 6.50
CA GLY A 84 -9.64 15.09 7.04
C GLY A 84 -9.77 13.75 6.34
N PHE A 85 -8.63 13.17 5.97
CA PHE A 85 -8.54 11.82 5.41
C PHE A 85 -7.55 10.96 6.20
N CYS A 86 -7.90 9.70 6.38
CA CYS A 86 -7.10 8.68 7.02
C CYS A 86 -6.01 8.17 6.09
N GLY A 87 -4.81 7.98 6.64
CA GLY A 87 -3.70 7.38 5.92
C GLY A 87 -2.49 7.16 6.82
N ILE A 88 -1.42 6.63 6.25
CA ILE A 88 -0.20 6.23 6.99
C ILE A 88 1.08 6.92 6.48
N THR A 89 0.97 7.80 5.48
CA THR A 89 2.15 8.50 4.93
C THR A 89 2.54 9.69 5.78
N ASP A 90 3.77 10.19 5.62
CA ASP A 90 4.25 11.40 6.30
C ASP A 90 3.29 12.59 6.19
N ARG A 91 2.64 12.76 5.03
CA ARG A 91 1.65 13.84 4.81
C ARG A 91 0.38 13.68 5.66
N HIS A 92 0.04 12.45 6.03
CA HIS A 92 -1.07 12.18 6.92
C HIS A 92 -0.65 12.26 8.39
N CYS A 93 0.56 11.81 8.69
CA CYS A 93 0.98 11.48 10.04
C CYS A 93 1.85 12.52 10.72
N LEU A 94 2.55 13.38 9.97
CA LEU A 94 3.40 14.38 10.57
C LEU A 94 2.57 15.55 11.12
N LEU A 95 2.79 15.89 12.37
CA LEU A 95 2.20 17.08 13.01
C LEU A 95 2.57 18.35 12.24
N THR A 96 3.79 18.41 11.67
CA THR A 96 4.22 19.53 10.81
C THR A 96 3.47 19.61 9.48
N GLN A 97 2.81 18.54 9.05
CA GLN A 97 1.93 18.47 7.88
C GLN A 97 0.44 18.57 8.26
N GLY A 98 0.16 18.95 9.51
CA GLY A 98 -1.19 19.20 10.00
C GLY A 98 -1.99 17.95 10.38
N CYS A 99 -1.33 16.86 10.76
CA CYS A 99 -2.01 15.68 11.31
C CYS A 99 -2.90 16.06 12.51
N GLN A 100 -4.17 15.63 12.50
CA GLN A 100 -5.16 15.91 13.52
C GLN A 100 -5.13 14.83 14.61
N SER A 101 -4.40 15.08 15.70
CA SER A 101 -4.12 14.09 16.75
C SER A 101 -5.33 13.63 17.56
N GLU A 102 -6.43 14.37 17.54
CA GLU A 102 -7.70 13.93 18.14
C GLU A 102 -8.37 12.80 17.35
N PHE A 103 -8.04 12.69 16.05
CA PHE A 103 -8.73 11.84 15.09
C PHE A 103 -7.83 10.77 14.45
N GLY A 104 -6.56 10.68 14.86
CA GLY A 104 -5.64 9.65 14.40
C GLY A 104 -4.31 9.71 15.13
N VAL A 105 -3.41 8.77 14.83
CA VAL A 105 -2.08 8.74 15.43
C VAL A 105 -1.19 9.74 14.70
N CYS A 106 -0.64 10.74 15.40
CA CYS A 106 0.20 11.77 14.81
C CYS A 106 1.59 11.78 15.44
N PHE A 107 2.60 12.22 14.67
CA PHE A 107 3.99 12.13 15.08
C PHE A 107 4.77 13.38 14.72
N ARG A 108 5.77 13.71 15.53
CA ARG A 108 6.64 14.87 15.28
C ARG A 108 7.82 14.55 14.35
N LEU A 109 8.25 13.29 14.28
CA LEU A 109 9.47 12.86 13.60
C LEU A 109 9.18 11.82 12.51
N LYS A 110 10.02 11.84 11.47
CA LYS A 110 10.01 10.85 10.38
C LYS A 110 10.52 9.50 10.86
N TYR A 111 10.09 8.46 10.15
CA TYR A 111 10.55 7.10 10.38
C TYR A 111 11.93 6.86 9.81
N THR A 112 12.69 6.02 10.50
CA THR A 112 13.95 5.47 9.99
C THR A 112 13.67 4.31 9.04
N VAL A 113 14.45 4.24 7.95
CA VAL A 113 14.33 3.19 6.93
C VAL A 113 15.38 2.09 7.13
N ASP A 114 16.46 2.42 7.82
CA ASP A 114 17.56 1.53 8.21
C ASP A 114 17.27 0.76 9.50
N GLY A 115 16.12 1.00 10.14
CA GLY A 115 15.68 0.30 11.35
C GLY A 115 16.33 0.77 12.64
N SER A 116 17.17 1.81 12.59
CA SER A 116 17.68 2.48 13.79
C SER A 116 16.61 3.36 14.43
N CYS A 117 16.70 3.72 15.70
CA CYS A 117 15.77 4.66 16.33
C CYS A 117 16.40 5.31 17.56
N GLY A 118 15.78 6.40 18.02
CA GLY A 118 16.26 7.17 19.16
C GLY A 118 16.45 8.65 18.82
N PRO A 119 17.05 9.43 19.74
CA PRO A 119 17.13 10.89 19.62
C PRO A 119 17.85 11.37 18.36
N GLU A 120 18.88 10.64 17.91
CA GLU A 120 19.68 11.04 16.74
C GLU A 120 19.24 10.36 15.44
N ALA A 121 18.47 9.28 15.52
CA ALA A 121 18.04 8.49 14.37
C ALA A 121 16.60 8.82 13.92
N GLY A 122 15.70 9.06 14.87
CA GLY A 122 14.27 9.22 14.62
C GLY A 122 13.48 8.06 15.20
N ARG A 123 12.31 7.77 14.64
CA ARG A 123 11.39 6.80 15.23
C ARG A 123 11.18 5.55 14.36
N CYS A 124 10.76 4.48 14.99
CA CYS A 124 10.41 3.25 14.33
C CYS A 124 9.10 3.35 13.55
N PRO A 125 8.99 2.62 12.42
CA PRO A 125 7.75 2.46 11.67
C PRO A 125 6.55 2.16 12.56
N ALA A 126 5.36 2.52 12.09
CA ALA A 126 4.13 2.30 12.84
C ALA A 126 4.00 0.83 13.31
N GLY A 127 3.70 0.65 14.60
CA GLY A 127 3.56 -0.67 15.22
C GLY A 127 4.86 -1.33 15.67
N GLN A 128 6.02 -0.67 15.51
CA GLN A 128 7.29 -1.15 16.03
C GLN A 128 7.73 -0.35 17.26
N CYS A 129 8.39 -1.07 18.17
CA CYS A 129 8.99 -0.56 19.40
C CYS A 129 10.42 -0.11 19.11
N CYS A 130 10.85 0.98 19.75
CA CYS A 130 12.24 1.38 19.74
C CYS A 130 12.91 0.78 20.97
N SER A 131 13.74 -0.24 20.78
CA SER A 131 14.44 -0.88 21.90
C SER A 131 15.36 0.10 22.63
N LYS A 132 15.78 -0.26 23.85
CA LYS A 132 16.81 0.49 24.60
C LYS A 132 18.15 0.63 23.87
N TYR A 133 18.37 -0.19 22.84
CA TYR A 133 19.57 -0.19 22.02
C TYR A 133 19.45 0.63 20.73
N GLY A 134 18.33 1.33 20.53
CA GLY A 134 18.12 2.17 19.36
C GLY A 134 17.83 1.37 18.09
N TRP A 135 17.14 0.25 18.22
CA TRP A 135 16.70 -0.58 17.11
C TRP A 135 15.21 -0.79 17.11
N CYS A 136 14.63 -0.83 15.92
CA CYS A 136 13.22 -1.08 15.69
C CYS A 136 12.90 -2.57 15.61
N GLY A 137 11.80 -2.97 16.25
CA GLY A 137 11.29 -4.32 16.19
C GLY A 137 9.97 -4.47 16.94
N SER A 138 9.32 -5.61 16.79
CA SER A 138 7.99 -5.90 17.38
C SER A 138 7.99 -7.03 18.41
N SER A 139 9.13 -7.69 18.66
CA SER A 139 9.22 -8.70 19.71
C SER A 139 9.36 -8.06 21.09
N SER A 140 9.07 -8.84 22.13
CA SER A 140 9.21 -8.46 23.54
C SER A 140 10.56 -7.83 23.86
N SER A 141 11.65 -8.33 23.27
CA SER A 141 13.00 -7.76 23.40
C SER A 141 13.13 -6.28 22.99
N TYR A 142 12.23 -5.78 22.14
CA TYR A 142 12.17 -4.38 21.71
C TYR A 142 11.14 -3.58 22.51
N CYS A 143 10.03 -4.22 22.89
CA CYS A 143 8.86 -3.56 23.47
C CYS A 143 8.80 -3.56 25.00
N ASP A 144 9.56 -4.44 25.66
CA ASP A 144 9.56 -4.57 27.12
C ASP A 144 10.42 -3.47 27.79
N ALA A 145 10.98 -3.77 28.97
CA ALA A 145 11.77 -2.85 29.78
C ALA A 145 12.90 -2.18 28.99
N GLY A 146 12.79 -0.84 28.89
CA GLY A 146 13.74 0.01 28.18
C GLY A 146 13.31 0.44 26.78
N CYS A 147 12.10 0.07 26.34
CA CYS A 147 11.53 0.64 25.13
C CYS A 147 11.44 2.18 25.20
N GLN A 148 11.91 2.87 24.17
CA GLN A 148 11.96 4.32 24.08
C GLN A 148 10.65 4.87 23.49
N SER A 149 9.66 5.17 24.34
CA SER A 149 8.28 5.52 23.93
C SER A 149 8.16 6.78 23.06
N ALA A 150 9.16 7.66 23.09
CA ALA A 150 9.21 8.82 22.19
C ALA A 150 9.52 8.43 20.73
N TYR A 151 10.08 7.24 20.51
CA TYR A 151 10.61 6.78 19.23
C TYR A 151 10.00 5.45 18.76
N GLY A 152 9.03 4.87 19.48
CA GLY A 152 8.36 3.64 19.08
C GLY A 152 7.11 3.38 19.91
N THR A 153 6.33 2.36 19.51
CA THR A 153 5.11 1.96 20.21
C THR A 153 5.45 1.02 21.37
N CYS A 154 5.78 1.58 22.53
CA CYS A 154 5.74 0.88 23.82
C CYS A 154 4.32 1.03 24.41
#